data_AF-A0AAW9KH29-F1
#
_entry.id   AF-A0AAW9KH29-F1
#
_cell.length_a   1.000
_cell.length_b   1.000
_cell.length_c   1.000
_cell.angle_alpha   90.00
_cell.angle_beta   90.00
_cell.angle_gamma   90.00
#
_symmetry.space_group_name_H-M   'P 1'
#
loop_
_entity.id
_entity.type
_entity.pdbx_description
1 polymer ?
#
loop_
_entity_poly.entity_id
_entity_poly.type
_entity_poly.pdbx_seq_one_letter_code
_entity_poly.pdbx_strand_id
1 'polypeptide(L)'
;MRPEQPAGEAECCPAWCAVNHDVASDEFDDVVHESAHLPVAGVVPQRGHGSDDVPERSAVPTELYLVRYQYAGEADEWLYLGDGHHRLDVSPETAQRLRRAIGRLMDTKAARR
;
A
#
# COMPACT_ATOMS: atom_id res chain seq x y z
N MET A 1 9.50 -31.54 -10.53
CA MET A 1 9.02 -31.94 -9.20
C MET A 1 9.20 -30.75 -8.28
N ARG A 2 8.11 -30.03 -8.01
CA ARG A 2 8.07 -28.90 -7.07
C ARG A 2 7.91 -29.52 -5.68
N PRO A 3 8.70 -29.16 -4.65
CA PRO A 3 8.47 -29.70 -3.34
C PRO A 3 7.08 -29.24 -2.87
N GLU A 4 6.24 -30.24 -2.63
CA GLU A 4 4.90 -30.10 -2.09
C GLU A 4 5.10 -29.65 -0.64
N GLN A 5 4.79 -28.40 -0.33
CA GLN A 5 4.79 -27.93 1.06
C GLN A 5 3.74 -28.75 1.82
N PRO A 6 4.07 -29.27 3.01
CA PRO A 6 3.18 -30.16 3.75
C PRO A 6 1.90 -29.40 4.15
N ALA A 7 0.77 -29.91 3.68
CA ALA A 7 -0.56 -29.52 4.16
C ALA A 7 -0.65 -29.87 5.65
N GLY A 8 -0.52 -28.87 6.53
CA GLY A 8 -0.61 -29.10 7.97
C GLY A 8 -0.11 -27.98 8.88
N GLU A 9 0.65 -27.01 8.38
CA GLU A 9 0.85 -25.75 9.11
C GLU A 9 -0.16 -24.76 8.55
N ALA A 10 -1.28 -24.57 9.25
CA ALA A 10 -2.09 -23.37 9.04
C ALA A 10 -1.10 -22.20 9.11
N GLU A 11 -0.90 -21.51 7.99
CA GLU A 11 -0.01 -20.36 7.95
C GLU A 11 -0.46 -19.41 9.05
N CYS A 12 0.30 -19.39 10.14
CA CYS A 12 -0.10 -18.63 11.30
C CYS A 12 -0.12 -17.16 10.89
N CYS A 13 -1.18 -16.47 11.30
CA CYS A 13 -1.33 -15.04 11.07
C CYS A 13 0.01 -14.33 11.33
N PRO A 14 0.56 -13.59 10.34
CA PRO A 14 1.87 -12.97 10.49
C PRO A 14 1.91 -12.04 11.71
N ALA A 15 3.04 -11.99 12.42
CA ALA A 15 3.16 -11.19 13.65
C ALA A 15 2.94 -9.67 13.46
N TRP A 16 2.99 -9.19 12.22
CA TRP A 16 2.72 -7.80 11.85
C TRP A 16 1.25 -7.54 11.49
N CYS A 17 0.44 -8.58 11.33
CA CYS A 17 -0.97 -8.47 11.01
C CYS A 17 -1.73 -7.87 12.19
N ALA A 18 -2.53 -6.86 11.91
CA ALA A 18 -3.40 -6.16 12.85
C ALA A 18 -4.88 -6.55 12.69
N VAL A 19 -5.22 -7.32 11.66
CA VAL A 19 -6.57 -7.84 11.44
C VAL A 19 -6.84 -8.98 12.40
N ASN A 20 -7.98 -8.92 13.09
CA ASN A 20 -8.45 -10.02 13.92
C ASN A 20 -9.14 -11.07 13.04
N HIS A 21 -8.39 -12.09 12.64
CA HIS A 21 -8.97 -13.27 11.99
C HIS A 21 -9.54 -14.17 13.09
N ASP A 22 -10.87 -14.29 13.14
CA ASP A 22 -11.50 -15.27 14.01
C ASP A 22 -11.05 -16.68 13.57
N VAL A 23 -10.66 -17.52 14.51
CA VAL A 23 -9.83 -18.72 14.29
C VAL A 23 -10.59 -19.87 13.59
N ALA A 24 -11.81 -19.61 13.11
CA ALA A 24 -12.82 -20.61 12.75
C ALA A 24 -13.53 -20.33 11.41
N SER A 25 -12.80 -19.87 10.39
CA SER A 25 -13.31 -19.94 9.01
C SER A 25 -12.43 -20.88 8.21
N ASP A 26 -12.94 -22.09 7.92
CA ASP A 26 -12.30 -23.11 7.10
C ASP A 26 -12.16 -22.70 5.61
N GLU A 27 -12.52 -21.46 5.24
CA GLU A 27 -12.19 -20.84 3.95
C GLU A 27 -10.98 -19.90 4.11
N PHE A 28 -9.78 -20.43 3.87
CA PHE A 28 -8.53 -19.67 3.89
C PHE A 28 -8.24 -18.92 2.59
N ASP A 29 -8.95 -19.21 1.50
CA ASP A 29 -8.62 -18.72 0.15
C ASP A 29 -8.82 -17.20 -0.03
N ASP A 30 -9.56 -16.53 0.86
CA ASP A 30 -9.81 -15.08 0.82
C ASP A 30 -9.25 -14.31 2.03
N VAL A 31 -8.45 -14.97 2.89
CA VAL A 31 -7.90 -14.30 4.08
C VAL A 31 -6.79 -13.32 3.68
N VAL A 32 -6.98 -12.04 4.01
CA VAL A 32 -5.96 -10.99 3.79
C VAL A 32 -5.40 -10.54 5.13
N HIS A 33 -4.10 -10.72 5.31
CA HIS A 33 -3.36 -10.15 6.44
C HIS A 33 -3.01 -8.70 6.13
N GLU A 34 -3.32 -7.78 7.03
CA GLU A 34 -3.00 -6.35 6.88
C GLU A 34 -2.31 -5.81 8.12
N SER A 35 -1.27 -4.99 7.94
CA SER A 35 -0.65 -4.25 9.04
C SER A 35 -1.58 -3.14 9.54
N ALA A 36 -1.28 -2.59 10.71
CA ALA A 36 -1.89 -1.32 11.12
C ALA A 36 -1.69 -0.26 10.03
N HIS A 37 -2.74 0.53 9.78
CA HIS A 37 -2.68 1.61 8.82
C HIS A 37 -1.77 2.71 9.35
N LEU A 38 -0.72 3.03 8.58
CA LEU A 38 0.16 4.14 8.92
C LEU A 38 -0.30 5.39 8.16
N PRO A 39 -0.92 6.39 8.84
CA PRO A 39 -1.32 7.63 8.20
C PRO A 39 -0.10 8.51 7.90
N VAL A 40 -0.13 9.15 6.73
CA VAL A 40 0.89 10.06 6.22
C VAL A 40 0.18 11.30 5.68
N ALA A 41 0.47 12.46 6.26
CA ALA A 41 -0.02 13.73 5.74
C ALA A 41 0.52 13.97 4.32
N GLY A 42 -0.38 14.24 3.39
CA GLY A 42 -0.08 14.42 1.97
C GLY A 42 -0.84 15.59 1.35
N VAL A 43 -0.48 15.90 0.12
CA VAL A 43 -1.18 16.87 -0.74
C VAL A 43 -1.32 16.24 -2.11
N VAL A 44 -2.57 16.07 -2.57
CA VAL A 44 -2.88 15.45 -3.87
C VAL A 44 -3.49 16.46 -4.82
N PRO A 45 -3.24 16.34 -6.14
CA PRO A 45 -3.90 17.18 -7.14
C PRO A 45 -5.33 16.69 -7.36
N GLN A 46 -6.33 17.54 -7.10
CA GLN A 46 -7.72 17.25 -7.44
C GLN A 46 -8.13 18.05 -8.67
N ARG A 47 -8.86 17.43 -9.59
CA ARG A 47 -9.49 18.14 -10.71
C ARG A 47 -10.84 18.66 -10.27
N GLY A 48 -11.10 19.94 -10.53
CA GLY A 48 -12.38 20.58 -10.32
C GLY A 48 -12.70 21.55 -11.45
N HIS A 49 -13.83 22.24 -11.33
CA HIS A 49 -14.18 23.37 -12.17
C HIS A 49 -14.04 24.64 -11.33
N GLY A 50 -13.28 25.61 -11.84
CA GLY A 50 -13.17 26.92 -11.23
C GLY A 50 -14.46 27.73 -11.34
N SER A 51 -14.43 28.98 -10.87
CA SER A 51 -15.60 29.88 -10.91
C SER A 51 -16.18 30.11 -12.32
N ASP A 52 -15.33 29.97 -13.33
CA ASP A 52 -15.68 30.21 -14.74
C ASP A 52 -15.96 28.90 -15.50
N ASP A 53 -16.20 27.79 -14.77
CA ASP A 53 -16.38 26.43 -15.31
C ASP A 53 -15.15 25.90 -16.09
N VAL A 54 -14.00 26.53 -15.89
CA VAL A 54 -12.72 26.12 -16.49
C VAL A 54 -12.12 24.98 -15.65
N PRO A 55 -11.65 23.88 -16.27
CA PRO A 55 -10.96 22.81 -15.55
C PRO A 55 -9.72 23.33 -14.83
N GLU A 56 -9.70 23.18 -13.51
CA GLU A 56 -8.60 23.61 -12.64
C GLU A 56 -8.08 22.43 -11.81
N ARG A 57 -6.79 22.50 -11.43
CA ARG A 57 -6.20 21.58 -10.45
C ARG A 57 -5.92 22.32 -9.15
N SER A 58 -6.54 21.87 -8.07
CA SER A 58 -6.25 22.36 -6.73
C SER A 58 -5.33 21.38 -5.98
N ALA A 59 -4.52 21.93 -5.08
CA ALA A 59 -3.71 21.16 -4.15
C ALA A 59 -4.54 20.92 -2.88
N VAL A 60 -4.97 19.68 -2.65
CA VAL A 60 -5.88 19.34 -1.56
C VAL A 60 -5.11 18.60 -0.47
N PRO A 61 -5.16 19.05 0.80
CA PRO A 61 -4.65 18.29 1.93
C PRO A 61 -5.36 16.94 2.01
N THR A 62 -4.60 15.87 2.16
CA THR A 62 -5.14 14.50 2.14
C THR A 62 -4.32 13.61 3.06
N GLU A 63 -4.98 12.67 3.73
CA GLU A 63 -4.31 11.62 4.49
C GLU A 63 -4.09 10.42 3.58
N LEU A 64 -2.83 10.04 3.39
CA LEU A 64 -2.45 8.81 2.69
C LEU A 64 -2.20 7.71 3.72
N TYR A 65 -2.64 6.50 3.45
CA TYR A 65 -2.35 5.32 4.25
C TYR A 65 -1.26 4.49 3.58
N LEU A 66 -0.27 4.09 4.38
CA LEU A 66 0.67 3.03 4.02
C LEU A 66 0.28 1.77 4.78
N VAL A 67 0.00 0.69 4.05
CA VAL A 67 -0.43 -0.59 4.62
C VAL A 67 0.37 -1.71 3.97
N ARG A 68 0.93 -2.61 4.78
CA ARG A 68 1.48 -3.88 4.30
C ARG A 68 0.35 -4.90 4.29
N TYR A 69 0.21 -5.64 3.21
CA TYR A 69 -0.75 -6.73 3.14
C TYR A 69 -0.20 -7.97 2.44
N GLN A 70 -0.80 -9.12 2.73
CA GLN A 70 -0.46 -10.43 2.18
C GLN A 70 -1.72 -11.30 2.11
N TYR A 71 -1.92 -12.01 1.01
CA TYR A 71 -2.96 -13.04 0.91
C TYR A 71 -2.49 -14.32 1.60
N ALA A 72 -3.36 -14.96 2.38
CA ALA A 72 -3.06 -16.26 2.97
C ALA A 72 -2.80 -17.29 1.86
N GLY A 73 -1.84 -18.18 2.08
CA GLY A 73 -1.34 -19.14 1.09
C GLY A 73 -0.36 -18.55 0.09
N GLU A 74 -0.18 -17.22 0.05
CA GLU A 74 0.72 -16.55 -0.88
C GLU A 74 2.00 -16.08 -0.19
N ALA A 75 3.15 -16.35 -0.82
CA ALA A 75 4.44 -15.86 -0.34
C ALA A 75 4.67 -14.37 -0.62
N ASP A 76 3.92 -13.79 -1.56
CA ASP A 76 4.11 -12.43 -2.01
C ASP A 76 3.45 -11.42 -1.07
N GLU A 77 4.22 -10.42 -0.70
CA GLU A 77 3.76 -9.30 0.11
C GLU A 77 3.65 -8.03 -0.72
N TRP A 78 2.73 -7.18 -0.31
CA TRP A 78 2.40 -5.95 -1.02
C TRP A 78 2.36 -4.77 -0.05
N LEU A 79 2.71 -3.59 -0.58
CA LEU A 79 2.53 -2.31 0.10
C LEU A 79 1.51 -1.49 -0.67
N TYR A 80 0.40 -1.20 -0.01
CA TYR A 80 -0.59 -0.22 -0.42
C TYR A 80 -0.13 1.18 -0.02
N LEU A 81 -0.17 2.11 -0.95
CA LEU A 81 -0.10 3.56 -0.69
C LEU A 81 -1.31 4.24 -1.34
N GLY A 82 -2.15 4.90 -0.55
CA GLY A 82 -3.31 5.60 -1.10
C GLY A 82 -4.23 6.26 -0.08
N ASP A 83 -5.24 6.97 -0.59
CA ASP A 83 -6.27 7.69 0.19
C ASP A 83 -7.66 7.02 0.07
N GLY A 84 -7.71 5.77 -0.42
CA GLY A 84 -8.95 5.06 -0.77
C GLY A 84 -9.50 5.38 -2.17
N HIS A 85 -9.08 6.48 -2.81
CA HIS A 85 -9.48 6.87 -4.16
C HIS A 85 -8.35 6.70 -5.18
N HIS A 86 -7.14 7.06 -4.79
CA HIS A 86 -5.91 6.93 -5.55
C HIS A 86 -5.03 5.91 -4.84
N ARG A 87 -4.67 4.83 -5.55
CA ARG A 87 -3.94 3.69 -4.99
C ARG A 87 -2.71 3.36 -5.83
N LEU A 88 -1.65 2.97 -5.15
CA LEU A 88 -0.50 2.31 -5.73
C LEU A 88 -0.14 1.09 -4.86
N ASP A 89 -0.14 -0.09 -5.46
CA ASP A 89 0.38 -1.31 -4.84
C ASP A 89 1.70 -1.68 -5.47
N VAL A 90 2.67 -1.97 -4.62
CA VAL A 90 4.01 -2.36 -5.04
C VAL A 90 4.58 -3.40 -4.09
N SER A 91 5.44 -4.27 -4.59
CA SER A 91 6.23 -5.13 -3.72
C SER A 91 7.16 -4.29 -2.82
N PRO A 92 7.60 -4.81 -1.65
CA PRO A 92 8.58 -4.16 -0.80
C PRO A 92 9.86 -3.72 -1.52
N GLU A 93 10.39 -4.52 -2.44
CA GLU A 93 11.59 -4.20 -3.23
C GLU A 93 11.33 -3.01 -4.14
N THR A 94 10.16 -2.97 -4.77
CA THR A 94 9.76 -1.88 -5.65
C THR A 94 9.55 -0.59 -4.85
N ALA A 95 8.92 -0.67 -3.68
CA ALA A 95 8.81 0.47 -2.76
C ALA A 95 10.17 1.02 -2.34
N GLN A 96 11.15 0.15 -2.05
CA GLN A 96 12.51 0.57 -1.72
C GLN A 96 13.20 1.28 -2.90
N ARG A 97 13.04 0.76 -4.13
CA ARG A 97 13.57 1.41 -5.35
C ARG A 97 12.91 2.76 -5.59
N LEU A 98 11.58 2.84 -5.43
CA LEU A 98 10.81 4.08 -5.57
C LEU A 98 11.24 5.12 -4.54
N ARG A 99 11.36 4.75 -3.26
CA ARG A 99 11.87 5.65 -2.20
C ARG A 99 13.19 6.30 -2.60
N ARG A 100 14.15 5.49 -3.08
CA ARG A 100 15.46 5.98 -3.54
C ARG A 100 15.34 6.87 -4.78
N ALA A 101 14.49 6.52 -5.74
CA ALA A 101 14.28 7.30 -6.95
C ALA A 101 13.64 8.67 -6.66
N ILE A 102 12.64 8.70 -5.78
CA ILE A 102 11.97 9.94 -5.32
C ILE A 102 12.98 10.85 -4.64
N GLY A 103 13.78 10.33 -3.71
CA GLY A 103 14.83 11.11 -3.03
C GLY A 103 15.77 11.78 -4.03
N ARG A 104 16.35 11.02 -4.96
CA ARG A 104 17.23 11.57 -6.01
C ARG A 104 16.55 12.64 -6.86
N LEU A 105 15.28 12.44 -7.22
CA LEU A 105 14.53 13.41 -8.03
C LEU A 105 14.30 14.72 -7.27
N MET A 106 14.03 14.65 -5.97
CA MET A 106 13.84 15.82 -5.11
C MET A 106 15.15 16.58 -4.87
N ASP A 107 16.25 15.86 -4.62
CA ASP A 107 17.58 16.46 -4.44
C ASP A 107 18.05 17.19 -5.71
N THR A 108 17.75 16.64 -6.89
CA THR A 108 18.06 17.27 -8.18
C THR A 108 17.29 18.58 -8.40
N LYS A 109 16.06 18.69 -7.88
CA LYS A 109 15.30 19.95 -7.92
C LYS A 109 15.86 20.99 -6.96
N ALA A 110 16.39 20.57 -5.81
CA ALA A 110 17.00 21.49 -4.84
C ALA A 110 18.29 22.12 -5.37
N ALA A 111 19.12 21.39 -6.13
CA ALA A 111 20.34 21.90 -6.73
C ALA A 111 20.13 22.89 -7.90
N ARG A 112 18.90 23.06 -8.38
CA ARG A 112 18.52 24.00 -9.46
C ARG A 112 17.87 25.29 -8.95
N ARG A 113 17.86 25.52 -7.63
CA ARG A 113 17.38 26.76 -7.01
C ARG A 113 18.53 27.60 -6.47
#